data_AF-A0A964ZC02-F1
#
_entry.id   AF-A0A964ZC02-F1
#
_cell.length_a   1.000
_cell.length_b   1.000
_cell.length_c   1.000
_cell.angle_alpha   90.00
_cell.angle_beta   90.00
_cell.angle_gamma   90.00
#
_symmetry.space_group_name_H-M   'P 1'
#
loop_
_entity.id
_entity.type
_entity.pdbx_description
1 polymer ?
#
loop_
_entity_poly.entity_id
_entity_poly.type
_entity_poly.pdbx_seq_one_letter_code
_entity_poly.pdbx_strand_id
1 'polypeptide(L)'
;LANHDQTSTLVFDEIDANVGGRLGDVLGQKLAALGRSHQVICVTHLAPVASFAKHHWTIRKEKTKGRTVTRIALLEAHDDRMEELACMLRGEARTACTRQEVRQMLDTARAAW
;
A
#
# COMPACT_ATOMS: atom_id res chain seq x y z
N LEU A 1 -16.86 -2.49 -17.28
CA LEU A 1 -15.60 -2.05 -17.92
C LEU A 1 -14.47 -3.06 -17.66
N ALA A 2 -14.19 -3.48 -16.42
CA ALA A 2 -13.14 -4.47 -16.13
C ALA A 2 -13.32 -5.86 -16.78
N ASN A 3 -14.55 -6.39 -16.93
CA ASN A 3 -14.78 -7.70 -17.58
C ASN A 3 -14.65 -7.70 -19.12
N HIS A 4 -14.25 -6.57 -19.71
CA HIS A 4 -14.03 -6.45 -21.16
C HIS A 4 -12.59 -6.04 -21.49
N ASP A 5 -11.74 -5.91 -20.48
CA ASP A 5 -10.32 -5.62 -20.66
C ASP A 5 -9.58 -6.92 -20.92
N GLN A 6 -8.86 -7.01 -22.04
CA GLN A 6 -8.04 -8.18 -22.39
C GLN A 6 -6.70 -8.16 -21.64
N THR A 7 -6.39 -7.08 -20.93
CA THR A 7 -5.12 -6.85 -20.25
C THR A 7 -5.16 -7.47 -18.87
N SER A 8 -4.40 -8.54 -18.62
CA SER A 8 -4.41 -9.25 -17.32
C SER A 8 -3.76 -8.46 -16.17
N THR A 9 -2.89 -7.50 -16.48
CA THR A 9 -2.08 -6.75 -15.52
C THR A 9 -2.23 -5.26 -15.72
N LEU A 10 -2.51 -4.54 -14.63
CA LEU A 10 -2.72 -3.10 -14.61
C LEU A 10 -1.69 -2.47 -13.67
N VAL A 11 -1.00 -1.43 -14.16
CA VAL A 11 0.00 -0.68 -13.39
C VAL A 11 -0.50 0.74 -13.19
N PHE A 12 -0.57 1.16 -11.93
CA PHE A 12 -0.94 2.51 -11.53
C PHE A 12 0.23 3.15 -10.79
N ASP A 13 0.68 4.30 -11.29
CA ASP A 13 1.65 5.17 -10.62
C ASP A 13 0.93 6.46 -10.24
N GLU A 14 1.20 6.97 -9.04
CA GLU A 14 0.59 8.20 -8.49
C GLU A 14 -0.96 8.24 -8.54
N ILE A 15 -1.63 7.11 -8.34
CA ILE A 15 -3.11 7.07 -8.30
C ILE A 15 -3.69 7.89 -7.13
N ASP A 16 -2.83 8.22 -6.15
CA ASP A 16 -3.10 9.05 -5.00
C ASP A 16 -2.81 10.54 -5.20
N ALA A 17 -2.41 10.98 -6.42
CA ALA A 17 -2.22 12.39 -6.72
C ALA A 17 -3.51 13.20 -6.47
N ASN A 18 -3.43 14.22 -5.62
CA ASN A 18 -4.57 15.05 -5.17
C ASN A 18 -5.67 14.31 -4.39
N VAL A 19 -5.39 13.10 -3.90
CA VAL A 19 -6.32 12.32 -3.07
C VAL A 19 -6.05 12.61 -1.60
N GLY A 20 -6.98 13.31 -0.93
CA GLY A 20 -6.91 13.51 0.52
C GLY A 20 -7.17 12.21 1.29
N GLY A 21 -6.69 12.11 2.54
CA GLY A 21 -6.72 10.87 3.33
C GLY A 21 -8.07 10.14 3.40
N ARG A 22 -9.19 10.88 3.41
CA ARG A 22 -10.56 10.30 3.41
C ARG A 22 -10.88 9.47 2.16
N LEU A 23 -10.32 9.83 1.01
CA LEU A 23 -10.55 9.12 -0.25
C LEU A 23 -9.64 7.91 -0.42
N GLY A 24 -8.59 7.78 0.40
CA GLY A 24 -7.63 6.68 0.34
C GLY A 24 -8.28 5.30 0.54
N ASP A 25 -9.18 5.16 1.51
CA ASP A 25 -9.89 3.89 1.75
C ASP A 25 -10.79 3.51 0.57
N VAL A 26 -11.52 4.48 0.01
CA VAL A 26 -12.39 4.25 -1.15
C VAL A 26 -11.57 3.82 -2.36
N LEU A 27 -10.39 4.42 -2.55
CA LEU A 27 -9.47 4.03 -3.61
C LEU A 27 -8.90 2.63 -3.39
N GLY A 28 -8.45 2.34 -2.17
CA GLY A 28 -7.97 1.01 -1.77
C GLY A 28 -9.02 -0.07 -2.00
N GLN A 29 -10.28 0.17 -1.64
CA GLN A 29 -11.40 -0.74 -1.90
C GLN A 29 -11.62 -1.00 -3.40
N LYS A 30 -11.54 0.05 -4.24
CA LYS A 30 -11.69 -0.10 -5.70
C LYS A 30 -10.54 -0.91 -6.30
N LEU A 31 -9.31 -0.65 -5.87
CA LEU A 31 -8.13 -1.41 -6.31
C LEU A 31 -8.20 -2.87 -5.84
N ALA A 32 -8.68 -3.13 -4.62
CA ALA A 32 -8.91 -4.48 -4.12
C ALA A 32 -9.97 -5.22 -4.95
N ALA A 33 -11.10 -4.58 -5.25
CA ALA A 33 -12.12 -5.15 -6.10
C ALA A 33 -11.59 -5.49 -7.51
N LEU A 34 -10.78 -4.60 -8.10
CA LEU A 34 -10.12 -4.85 -9.38
C LEU A 34 -9.10 -5.99 -9.31
N GLY A 35 -8.37 -6.08 -8.19
CA GLY A 35 -7.42 -7.15 -7.89
C GLY A 35 -8.04 -8.55 -7.72
N ARG A 36 -9.37 -8.66 -7.73
CA ARG A 36 -10.07 -9.97 -7.80
C ARG A 36 -10.05 -10.58 -9.19
N SER A 37 -9.93 -9.77 -10.24
CA SER A 37 -9.92 -10.23 -11.64
C SER A 37 -8.65 -9.90 -12.41
N HIS A 38 -7.85 -8.93 -11.94
CA HIS A 38 -6.62 -8.47 -12.59
C HIS A 38 -5.45 -8.50 -11.60
N GLN A 39 -4.23 -8.63 -12.10
CA GLN A 39 -3.05 -8.29 -11.31
C GLN A 39 -2.92 -6.77 -11.28
N VAL A 40 -2.98 -6.17 -10.10
CA VAL A 40 -2.84 -4.71 -9.93
C VAL A 40 -1.52 -4.41 -9.25
N ILE A 41 -0.67 -3.62 -9.89
CA ILE A 41 0.55 -3.07 -9.32
C ILE A 41 0.31 -1.58 -9.09
N CYS A 42 0.43 -1.13 -7.84
CA CYS A 42 0.21 0.26 -7.46
C CYS A 42 1.44 0.79 -6.74
N VAL A 43 1.95 1.94 -7.16
CA VAL A 43 2.94 2.73 -6.42
C VAL A 43 2.18 3.83 -5.69
N THR A 44 2.32 3.92 -4.37
CA THR A 44 1.57 4.86 -3.53
C THR A 44 2.37 5.22 -2.28
N HIS A 45 2.15 6.43 -1.77
CA HIS A 45 2.65 6.87 -0.48
C HIS A 45 1.55 6.93 0.60
N LEU A 46 0.31 6.65 0.24
CA LEU A 46 -0.83 6.65 1.16
C LEU A 46 -0.99 5.30 1.87
N ALA A 47 -0.81 5.30 3.20
CA ALA A 47 -1.05 4.11 4.02
C ALA A 47 -2.47 3.52 3.83
N PRO A 48 -3.56 4.33 3.70
CA PRO A 48 -4.90 3.81 3.44
C PRO A 48 -5.06 3.07 2.11
N VAL A 49 -4.22 3.35 1.10
CA VAL A 49 -4.26 2.61 -0.16
C VAL A 49 -3.45 1.32 -0.01
N ALA A 50 -2.24 1.41 0.56
CA ALA A 50 -1.35 0.27 0.77
C ALA A 50 -1.93 -0.80 1.73
N SER A 51 -2.80 -0.41 2.68
CA SER A 51 -3.46 -1.34 3.60
C SER A 51 -4.36 -2.34 2.88
N PHE A 52 -4.89 -2.01 1.69
CA PHE A 52 -5.73 -2.91 0.89
C PHE A 52 -4.95 -3.86 -0.02
N ALA A 53 -3.62 -3.75 -0.12
CA ALA A 53 -2.84 -4.65 -0.96
C ALA A 53 -2.83 -6.09 -0.40
N LYS A 54 -2.89 -7.11 -1.26
CA LYS A 54 -2.61 -8.51 -0.87
C LYS A 54 -1.14 -8.71 -0.53
N HIS A 55 -0.26 -8.07 -1.29
CA HIS A 55 1.19 -8.09 -1.10
C HIS A 55 1.69 -6.66 -0.97
N HIS A 56 2.36 -6.36 0.14
CA HIS A 56 2.91 -5.03 0.38
C HIS A 56 4.43 -5.07 0.19
N TRP A 57 4.92 -4.37 -0.83
CA TRP A 57 6.35 -4.25 -1.13
C TRP A 57 6.85 -2.87 -0.71
N THR A 58 8.06 -2.82 -0.15
CA THR A 58 8.74 -1.57 0.15
C THR A 58 9.85 -1.32 -0.85
N ILE A 59 10.10 -0.04 -1.12
CA ILE A 59 11.17 0.43 -1.98
C ILE A 59 12.02 1.39 -1.15
N ARG A 60 13.28 1.04 -0.89
CA ARG A 60 14.21 1.87 -0.11
C ARG A 60 15.48 2.15 -0.88
N LYS A 61 16.10 3.31 -0.62
CA LYS A 61 17.43 3.65 -1.13
C LYS A 61 18.46 3.33 -0.05
N GLU A 62 19.50 2.57 -0.40
CA GLU A 62 20.58 2.18 0.49
C GLU A 62 21.93 2.59 -0.12
N LYS A 63 22.91 2.97 0.71
CA LYS A 63 24.27 3.24 0.24
C LYS A 63 25.12 1.97 0.40
N THR A 64 25.54 1.39 -0.73
CA THR A 64 26.44 0.23 -0.77
C THR A 64 27.70 0.60 -1.55
N LYS A 65 28.88 0.44 -0.91
CA LYS A 65 30.19 0.73 -1.54
C LYS A 65 30.27 2.12 -2.20
N GLY A 66 29.75 3.15 -1.51
CA GLY A 66 29.76 4.53 -2.01
C GLY A 66 28.72 4.85 -3.09
N ARG A 67 27.86 3.89 -3.49
CA ARG A 67 26.79 4.09 -4.47
C ARG A 67 25.42 3.92 -3.83
N THR A 68 24.46 4.76 -4.23
CA THR A 68 23.05 4.57 -3.88
C THR A 68 22.47 3.46 -4.75
N VAL A 69 21.88 2.45 -4.12
CA VAL A 69 21.16 1.35 -4.76
C VAL A 69 19.72 1.34 -4.27
N THR A 70 18.79 0.88 -5.11
CA THR A 70 17.38 0.68 -4.73
C THR A 70 17.19 -0.76 -4.30
N ARG A 71 16.65 -0.98 -3.11
CA ARG A 71 16.26 -2.28 -2.59
C ARG A 71 14.74 -2.38 -2.57
N ILE A 72 14.23 -3.48 -3.10
CA ILE A 72 12.80 -3.82 -3.10
C ILE A 72 12.63 -5.07 -2.24
N ALA A 73 11.70 -5.04 -1.28
CA ALA A 73 11.46 -6.17 -0.37
C ALA A 73 9.97 -6.35 -0.10
N LEU A 74 9.51 -7.60 -0.12
CA LEU A 74 8.16 -7.98 0.29
C LEU A 74 8.07 -7.96 1.82
N LEU A 75 7.01 -7.37 2.36
CA LEU A 75 6.69 -7.43 3.79
C LEU A 75 5.83 -8.67 4.06
N GLU A 76 6.50 -9.78 4.39
CA GLU A 76 5.82 -11.06 4.66
C GLU A 76 5.19 -11.10 6.06
N ALA A 77 5.90 -10.57 7.06
CA ALA A 77 5.41 -10.56 8.43
C ALA A 77 4.33 -9.48 8.63
N HIS A 78 3.29 -9.82 9.40
CA HIS A 78 2.21 -8.88 9.72
C HIS A 78 2.73 -7.64 10.47
N ASP A 79 3.68 -7.82 11.38
CA ASP A 79 4.26 -6.74 12.17
C ASP A 79 5.11 -5.79 11.31
N ASP A 80 5.89 -6.32 10.35
CA ASP A 80 6.65 -5.50 9.40
C ASP A 80 5.71 -4.63 8.55
N ARG A 81 4.60 -5.22 8.10
CA ARG A 81 3.55 -4.50 7.38
C ARG A 81 2.91 -3.42 8.24
N MET A 82 2.61 -3.72 9.50
CA MET A 82 2.01 -2.76 10.44
C MET A 82 2.95 -1.58 10.70
N GLU A 83 4.24 -1.85 10.90
CA GLU A 83 5.23 -0.83 11.19
C GLU A 83 5.51 0.05 9.96
N GLU A 84 5.53 -0.52 8.74
CA GLU A 84 5.66 0.28 7.51
C GLU A 84 4.46 1.22 7.32
N LEU A 85 3.23 0.71 7.49
CA LEU A 85 2.03 1.54 7.38
C LEU A 85 2.01 2.65 8.46
N ALA A 86 2.49 2.36 9.67
CA ALA A 86 2.63 3.37 10.72
C ALA A 86 3.69 4.43 10.35
N CYS A 87 4.78 4.01 9.71
CA CYS A 87 5.80 4.90 9.17
C CYS A 87 5.25 5.75 8.01
N MET A 88 4.41 5.20 7.13
CA MET A 88 3.74 5.97 6.07
C MET A 88 2.79 7.03 6.64
N LEU A 89 2.11 6.76 7.76
CA LEU A 89 1.19 7.72 8.39
C LEU A 89 1.91 8.87 9.11
N ARG A 90 2.93 8.55 9.93
CA ARG A 90 3.54 9.56 10.83
C ARG A 90 5.06 9.53 10.88
N GLY A 91 5.72 8.72 10.07
CA GLY A 91 7.18 8.61 10.01
C GLY A 91 7.78 8.32 11.38
N GLU A 92 8.71 9.16 11.80
CA GLU A 92 9.36 9.07 13.12
C GLU A 92 8.43 9.41 14.29
N ALA A 93 7.37 10.19 14.06
CA ALA A 93 6.39 10.59 15.08
C ALA A 93 5.30 9.54 15.33
N ARG A 94 5.47 8.31 14.84
CA ARG A 94 4.51 7.21 15.06
C ARG A 94 4.48 6.78 16.52
N THR A 95 3.27 6.65 17.05
CA THR A 95 3.03 6.30 18.45
C THR A 95 2.26 4.98 18.58
N ALA A 96 1.96 4.55 19.80
CA ALA A 96 1.03 3.45 20.05
C ALA A 96 -0.35 3.71 19.42
N CYS A 97 -0.82 4.97 19.45
CA CYS A 97 -2.07 5.38 18.81
C CYS A 97 -2.01 5.22 17.29
N THR A 98 -0.89 5.59 16.66
CA THR A 98 -0.67 5.37 15.21
C THR A 98 -0.75 3.88 14.86
N ARG A 99 -0.17 2.99 15.67
CA ARG A 99 -0.28 1.54 15.44
C ARG A 99 -1.69 1.02 15.63
N GLN A 100 -2.49 1.61 16.52
CA GLN A 100 -3.90 1.28 16.68
C GLN A 100 -4.72 1.70 15.45
N GLU A 101 -4.47 2.90 14.91
CA GLU A 101 -5.08 3.37 13.66
C GLU A 101 -4.76 2.41 12.49
N VAL A 102 -3.49 2.02 12.34
CA VAL A 102 -3.08 1.04 11.31
C VAL A 102 -3.78 -0.31 11.48
N ARG A 103 -3.94 -0.80 12.70
CA ARG A 103 -4.69 -2.05 12.95
C ARG A 103 -6.12 -1.94 12.43
N GLN A 104 -6.81 -0.84 12.74
CA GLN A 104 -8.17 -0.60 12.22
C GLN A 104 -8.21 -0.53 10.70
N MET A 105 -7.21 0.09 10.07
CA MET A 105 -7.10 0.14 8.61
C MET A 105 -6.91 -1.26 8.00
N LEU A 106 -6.04 -2.09 8.60
CA LEU A 106 -5.81 -3.47 8.16
C LEU A 106 -7.04 -4.36 8.35
N ASP A 107 -7.77 -4.19 9.46
CA ASP A 107 -9.03 -4.92 9.69
C ASP A 107 -10.11 -4.52 8.68
N THR A 108 -10.22 -3.22 8.37
CA THR A 108 -11.12 -2.71 7.32
C THR A 108 -10.72 -3.27 5.94
N ALA A 109 -9.43 -3.30 5.63
CA ALA A 109 -8.92 -3.84 4.38
C ALA A 109 -9.19 -5.35 4.23
N ARG A 110 -9.07 -6.12 5.32
CA ARG A 110 -9.39 -7.56 5.32
C ARG A 110 -10.85 -7.81 4.93
N ALA A 111 -11.78 -6.97 5.35
CA ALA A 111 -13.20 -7.10 5.01
C ALA A 111 -13.50 -6.81 3.52
N ALA A 112 -12.60 -6.14 2.81
CA ALA A 112 -12.77 -5.83 1.38
C ALA A 112 -12.34 -6.96 0.43
N TRP A 113 -11.71 -8.02 0.95
CA TRP A 113 -11.22 -9.18 0.20
C TRP A 113 -12.08 -10.42 0.39
#